data_AF-A0A960CPU4-F1
#
_entry.id   AF-A0A960CPU4-F1
#
_cell.length_a   1.000
_cell.length_b   1.000
_cell.length_c   1.000
_cell.angle_alpha   90.00
_cell.angle_beta   90.00
_cell.angle_gamma   90.00
#
_symmetry.space_group_name_H-M   'P 1'
#
loop_
_entity.id
_entity.type
_entity.pdbx_description
1 polymer ?
#
loop_
_entity_poly.entity_id
_entity_poly.type
_entity_poly.pdbx_seq_one_letter_code
_entity_poly.pdbx_strand_id
1 'polypeptide(L)'
;MSLRSAVASAVLVSLLVAGCSHKADTAASTAAPAATTSASPPATPAAPQSVRECPVQDAAQIKILSGDVSCADAHSIAAQYDLQGEKYQQIDTWTCYSEITATSPLMLTCASDQNAEFAVYSTL
;
A
#
# COMPACT_ATOMS: atom_id res chain seq x y z
N MET A 1 16.91 -34.57 -18.19
CA MET A 1 16.43 -33.93 -19.43
C MET A 1 14.94 -33.68 -19.25
N SER A 2 14.51 -32.42 -19.08
CA SER A 2 13.12 -32.01 -19.33
C SER A 2 12.98 -30.49 -19.45
N LEU A 3 12.73 -30.10 -20.70
CA LEU A 3 12.00 -28.97 -21.28
C LEU A 3 12.14 -27.54 -20.72
N ARG A 4 12.76 -26.72 -21.57
CA ARG A 4 12.77 -25.26 -21.63
C ARG A 4 11.37 -24.71 -21.90
N SER A 5 10.98 -23.61 -21.25
CA SER A 5 9.96 -22.69 -21.76
C SER A 5 10.45 -21.26 -21.59
N ALA A 6 10.79 -20.63 -22.71
CA ALA A 6 11.15 -19.24 -22.83
C ALA A 6 9.91 -18.46 -23.25
N VAL A 7 9.50 -17.48 -22.45
CA VAL A 7 8.50 -16.48 -22.87
C VAL A 7 9.26 -15.23 -23.27
N ALA A 8 9.29 -14.97 -24.58
CA ALA A 8 9.85 -13.78 -25.17
C ALA A 8 8.82 -12.64 -25.10
N SER A 9 9.07 -11.63 -24.26
CA SER A 9 8.32 -10.38 -24.26
C SER A 9 8.85 -9.46 -25.36
N ALA A 10 8.10 -9.34 -26.45
CA ALA A 10 8.37 -8.37 -27.51
C ALA A 10 7.93 -6.98 -27.05
N VAL A 11 8.91 -6.11 -26.74
CA VAL A 11 8.70 -4.69 -26.48
C VAL A 11 8.71 -3.95 -27.82
N LEU A 12 7.53 -3.58 -28.30
CA LEU A 12 7.38 -2.66 -29.43
C LEU A 12 7.35 -1.22 -28.90
N VAL A 13 8.50 -0.56 -28.88
CA VAL A 13 8.62 0.89 -28.66
C VAL A 13 8.55 1.57 -30.03
N SER A 14 7.37 2.09 -30.38
CA SER A 14 7.21 2.97 -31.53
C SER A 14 7.71 4.37 -31.17
N LEU A 15 8.87 4.72 -31.72
CA LEU A 15 9.36 6.10 -31.82
C LEU A 15 8.37 6.95 -32.63
N LEU A 16 7.95 8.10 -32.10
CA LEU A 16 7.51 9.23 -32.92
C LEU A 16 8.04 10.54 -32.33
N VAL A 17 9.04 11.06 -33.06
CA VAL A 17 9.72 12.34 -32.90
C VAL A 17 8.72 13.47 -33.07
N ALA A 18 8.63 14.36 -32.07
CA ALA A 18 7.91 15.62 -32.16
C ALA A 18 8.65 16.56 -33.13
N GLY A 19 8.18 16.64 -34.37
CA GLY A 19 8.56 17.67 -35.34
C GLY A 19 7.73 18.93 -35.17
N CYS A 20 8.40 20.08 -35.06
CA CYS A 20 7.81 21.40 -34.84
C CYS A 20 6.91 21.90 -35.98
N SER A 21 5.84 22.58 -35.57
CA SER A 21 4.77 23.19 -36.35
C SER A 21 5.21 24.34 -37.25
N HIS A 22 4.68 24.38 -38.48
CA HIS A 22 4.60 25.61 -39.27
C HIS A 22 3.21 25.69 -39.95
N LYS A 23 2.39 26.57 -39.37
CA LYS A 23 1.25 27.38 -39.85
C LYS A 23 0.38 26.94 -41.05
N ALA A 24 -0.92 27.12 -40.80
CA ALA A 24 -2.11 26.91 -41.63
C ALA A 24 -2.07 27.44 -43.08
N ASP A 25 -2.73 26.69 -43.97
CA ASP A 25 -3.55 27.28 -45.02
C ASP A 25 -4.78 26.42 -45.36
N THR A 26 -5.73 27.11 -45.96
CA THR A 26 -7.18 26.84 -46.14
C THR A 26 -7.52 25.64 -47.03
N ALA A 27 -8.54 24.84 -46.67
CA ALA A 27 -9.71 24.48 -47.52
C ALA A 27 -10.46 23.22 -47.04
N ALA A 28 -11.79 23.32 -47.10
CA ALA A 28 -12.78 22.26 -47.33
C ALA A 28 -12.62 20.91 -46.60
N SER A 29 -13.61 20.57 -45.76
CA SER A 29 -14.47 19.40 -45.99
C SER A 29 -15.37 19.13 -44.79
N THR A 30 -16.64 18.86 -45.12
CA THR A 30 -17.46 17.76 -44.59
C THR A 30 -17.65 17.66 -43.07
N ALA A 31 -18.92 17.80 -42.68
CA ALA A 31 -19.46 17.49 -41.37
C ALA A 31 -18.90 16.17 -40.81
N ALA A 32 -18.26 16.25 -39.64
CA ALA A 32 -17.83 15.11 -38.85
C ALA A 32 -18.74 14.97 -37.61
N PRO A 33 -19.02 13.73 -37.16
CA PRO A 33 -19.94 13.47 -36.06
C PRO A 33 -19.34 13.92 -34.72
N ALA A 34 -20.20 14.41 -33.83
CA ALA A 34 -19.84 14.76 -32.47
C ALA A 34 -19.35 13.52 -31.70
N ALA A 35 -18.03 13.40 -31.54
CA ALA A 35 -17.44 12.48 -30.58
C ALA A 35 -17.61 13.10 -29.19
N THR A 36 -18.56 12.57 -28.41
CA THR A 36 -18.63 12.83 -26.97
C THR A 36 -17.43 12.16 -26.32
N THR A 37 -16.36 12.94 -26.11
CA THR A 37 -15.25 12.53 -25.25
C THR A 37 -15.79 12.44 -23.82
N SER A 38 -16.05 11.22 -23.34
CA SER A 38 -16.20 10.96 -21.90
C SER A 38 -14.89 11.35 -21.23
N ALA A 39 -14.89 12.50 -20.56
CA ALA A 39 -13.82 12.87 -19.66
C ALA A 39 -13.87 11.91 -18.46
N SER A 40 -12.85 11.07 -18.30
CA SER A 40 -12.65 10.32 -17.06
C SER A 40 -12.53 11.32 -15.90
N PRO A 41 -13.18 11.06 -14.74
CA PRO A 41 -13.02 11.90 -13.58
C PRO A 41 -11.55 11.94 -13.15
N PRO A 42 -11.06 13.08 -12.62
CA PRO A 42 -9.72 13.16 -12.09
C PRO A 42 -9.54 12.12 -10.98
N ALA A 43 -8.47 11.33 -11.08
CA ALA A 43 -8.07 10.42 -10.02
C ALA A 43 -7.88 11.24 -8.74
N THR A 44 -8.77 11.03 -7.76
CA THR A 44 -8.65 11.68 -6.46
C THR A 44 -7.37 11.17 -5.82
N PRO A 45 -6.49 12.04 -5.29
CA PRO A 45 -5.34 11.59 -4.53
C PRO A 45 -5.82 10.69 -3.39
N ALA A 46 -5.23 9.49 -3.25
CA ALA A 46 -5.50 8.63 -2.10
C ALA A 46 -5.24 9.45 -0.83
N ALA A 47 -6.26 9.60 0.03
CA ALA A 47 -6.12 10.34 1.28
C ALA A 47 -4.93 9.75 2.08
N PRO A 48 -4.09 10.59 2.71
CA PRO A 48 -3.04 10.11 3.58
C PRO A 48 -3.68 9.21 4.63
N GLN A 49 -3.25 7.95 4.68
CA GLN A 49 -3.78 6.98 5.62
C GLN A 49 -3.46 7.51 7.02
N SER A 50 -4.51 7.95 7.71
CA SER A 50 -4.35 8.67 8.97
C SER A 50 -3.97 7.65 10.02
N VAL A 51 -2.80 7.82 10.65
CA VAL A 51 -2.43 7.02 11.82
C VAL A 51 -3.56 7.12 12.85
N ARG A 52 -4.10 5.97 13.26
CA ARG A 52 -5.23 5.90 14.19
C ARG A 52 -4.77 5.28 15.50
N GLU A 53 -4.99 5.98 16.60
CA GLU A 53 -4.68 5.47 17.93
C GLU A 53 -5.88 4.72 18.50
N CYS A 54 -5.60 3.55 19.06
CA CYS A 54 -6.57 2.73 19.76
C CYS A 54 -6.60 3.07 21.26
N PRO A 55 -7.73 2.80 21.93
CA PRO A 55 -7.79 2.87 23.39
C PRO A 55 -6.70 1.99 24.02
N VAL A 56 -6.07 2.50 25.07
CA VAL A 56 -5.09 1.74 25.86
C VAL A 56 -5.79 0.56 26.53
N GLN A 57 -5.21 -0.63 26.40
CA GLN A 57 -5.66 -1.86 27.06
C GLN A 57 -4.44 -2.58 27.63
N ASP A 58 -4.54 -3.10 28.86
CA ASP A 58 -3.47 -3.85 29.52
C ASP A 58 -2.08 -3.17 29.50
N ALA A 59 -2.10 -1.84 29.68
CA ALA A 59 -0.92 -0.98 29.61
C ALA A 59 -0.17 -1.00 28.25
N ALA A 60 -0.88 -1.34 27.18
CA ALA A 60 -0.44 -1.26 25.80
C ALA A 60 -1.29 -0.23 25.03
N GLN A 61 -0.62 0.69 24.33
CA GLN A 61 -1.23 1.60 23.37
C GLN A 61 -0.94 1.13 21.95
N ILE A 62 -1.98 0.81 21.19
CA ILE A 62 -1.84 0.42 19.79
C ILE A 62 -2.04 1.63 18.87
N LYS A 63 -1.17 1.79 17.88
CA LYS A 63 -1.33 2.75 16.79
C LYS A 63 -1.40 2.00 15.47
N ILE A 64 -2.51 2.14 14.76
CA ILE A 64 -2.68 1.64 13.41
C ILE A 64 -2.01 2.63 12.47
N LEU A 65 -0.93 2.20 11.83
CA LEU A 65 -0.09 3.01 10.95
C LEU A 65 -0.67 3.05 9.54
N SER A 66 -1.27 1.95 9.09
CA SER A 66 -1.86 1.81 7.75
C SER A 66 -2.91 0.70 7.70
N GLY A 67 -3.73 0.73 6.64
CA GLY A 67 -4.75 -0.28 6.36
C GLY A 67 -6.00 -0.23 7.24
N ASP A 68 -6.90 -1.17 6.99
CA ASP A 68 -8.16 -1.34 7.73
C ASP A 68 -8.00 -2.52 8.70
N VAL A 69 -7.78 -2.20 9.97
CA VAL A 69 -7.76 -3.16 11.08
C VAL A 69 -8.50 -2.55 12.25
N SER A 70 -9.33 -3.32 12.92
CA SER A 70 -10.04 -2.84 14.10
C SER A 70 -9.11 -2.85 15.31
N CYS A 71 -9.33 -1.95 16.26
CA CYS A 71 -8.55 -1.96 17.51
C CYS A 71 -8.69 -3.28 18.27
N ALA A 72 -9.86 -3.91 18.22
CA ALA A 72 -10.10 -5.20 18.88
C ALA A 72 -9.26 -6.31 18.25
N ASP A 73 -9.18 -6.35 16.92
CA ASP A 73 -8.35 -7.33 16.21
C ASP A 73 -6.87 -7.08 16.48
N ALA A 74 -6.41 -5.82 16.40
CA ALA A 74 -5.02 -5.48 16.66
C ALA A 74 -4.58 -5.87 18.09
N HIS A 75 -5.43 -5.62 19.09
CA HIS A 75 -5.18 -6.07 20.47
C HIS A 75 -5.15 -7.59 20.59
N SER A 76 -6.08 -8.29 19.92
CA SER A 76 -6.13 -9.75 19.94
C SER A 76 -4.90 -10.37 19.27
N ILE A 77 -4.43 -9.81 18.15
CA ILE A 77 -3.22 -10.24 17.44
C ILE A 77 -1.99 -9.97 18.29
N ALA A 78 -1.86 -8.77 18.87
CA ALA A 78 -0.75 -8.41 19.74
C ALA A 78 -0.65 -9.34 20.97
N ALA A 79 -1.78 -9.73 21.55
CA ALA A 79 -1.84 -10.62 22.71
C ALA A 79 -1.37 -12.06 22.40
N GLN A 80 -1.37 -12.48 21.12
CA GLN A 80 -0.88 -13.80 20.72
C GLN A 80 0.65 -13.84 20.57
N TYR A 81 1.32 -12.69 20.49
CA TYR A 81 2.77 -12.64 20.31
C TYR A 81 3.51 -13.07 21.58
N ASP A 82 4.41 -14.06 21.48
CA ASP A 82 5.26 -14.47 22.60
C ASP A 82 6.52 -13.61 22.69
N LEU A 83 6.60 -12.73 23.70
CA LEU A 83 7.78 -11.90 23.93
C LEU A 83 9.07 -12.66 24.23
N GLN A 84 8.99 -13.95 24.62
CA GLN A 84 10.15 -14.80 24.89
C GLN A 84 10.49 -15.75 23.73
N GLY A 85 9.66 -15.75 22.68
CA GLY A 85 9.82 -16.60 21.51
C GLY A 85 10.77 -16.03 20.46
N GLU A 86 10.52 -16.40 19.20
CA GLU A 86 11.23 -15.87 18.04
C GLU A 86 11.00 -14.36 17.90
N LYS A 87 12.01 -13.62 17.39
CA LYS A 87 11.86 -12.19 17.11
C LYS A 87 10.77 -11.89 16.07
N TYR A 88 10.59 -12.79 15.11
CA TYR A 88 9.56 -12.69 14.08
C TYR A 88 8.60 -13.85 14.27
N GLN A 89 7.33 -13.55 14.48
CA GLN A 89 6.29 -14.55 14.67
C GLN A 89 5.15 -14.29 13.71
N GLN A 90 4.69 -15.36 13.06
CA GLN A 90 3.53 -15.31 12.20
C GLN A 90 2.29 -15.67 13.03
N ILE A 91 1.36 -14.73 13.10
CA ILE A 91 0.09 -14.83 13.82
C ILE A 91 -1.00 -14.68 12.77
N ASP A 92 -1.60 -15.79 12.37
CA ASP A 92 -2.55 -15.83 11.25
C ASP A 92 -1.95 -15.24 9.95
N THR A 93 -2.53 -14.15 9.45
CA THR A 93 -2.11 -13.37 8.27
C THR A 93 -1.26 -12.16 8.64
N TRP A 94 -0.73 -12.13 9.85
CA TRP A 94 0.10 -11.05 10.39
C TRP A 94 1.50 -11.58 10.70
N THR A 95 2.50 -10.79 10.33
CA THR A 95 3.87 -10.97 10.77
C THR A 95 4.17 -9.90 11.80
N CYS A 96 4.34 -10.33 13.04
CA CYS A 96 4.69 -9.46 14.15
C CYS A 96 6.16 -9.62 14.50
N TYR A 97 6.81 -8.52 14.86
CA TYR A 97 8.18 -8.54 15.29
C TYR A 97 8.44 -7.57 16.44
N SER A 98 9.24 -8.03 17.41
CA SER A 98 9.61 -7.19 18.55
C SER A 98 10.68 -6.16 18.18
N GLU A 99 10.45 -4.92 18.58
CA GLU A 99 11.41 -3.81 18.48
C GLU A 99 11.81 -3.27 19.86
N ILE A 100 11.66 -4.11 20.89
CA ILE A 100 11.99 -3.78 22.27
C ILE A 100 13.44 -3.31 22.33
N THR A 101 13.61 -2.04 22.61
CA THR A 101 14.90 -1.41 22.87
C THR A 101 14.81 -0.70 24.22
N ALA A 102 15.92 -0.64 24.96
CA ALA A 102 15.93 -0.10 26.32
C ALA A 102 15.45 1.38 26.42
N THR A 103 15.37 2.08 25.28
CA THR A 103 15.05 3.51 25.19
C THR A 103 13.73 3.80 24.47
N SER A 104 13.04 2.79 23.93
CA SER A 104 11.81 2.99 23.18
C SER A 104 10.62 2.36 23.89
N PRO A 105 9.48 3.06 23.98
CA PRO A 105 8.23 2.43 24.42
C PRO A 105 7.67 1.46 23.39
N LEU A 106 8.22 1.39 22.18
CA LEU A 106 7.77 0.46 21.14
C LEU A 106 8.12 -0.98 21.52
N MET A 107 7.09 -1.80 21.72
CA MET A 107 7.23 -3.20 22.09
C MET A 107 7.34 -4.07 20.86
N LEU A 108 6.39 -3.94 19.94
CA LEU A 108 6.32 -4.75 18.73
C LEU A 108 5.58 -4.01 17.62
N THR A 109 5.87 -4.42 16.40
CA THR A 109 5.24 -3.94 15.18
C THR A 109 4.69 -5.15 14.41
N CYS A 110 3.44 -5.06 13.95
CA CYS A 110 2.77 -6.11 13.20
C CYS A 110 2.34 -5.59 11.84
N ALA A 111 2.66 -6.34 10.80
CA ALA A 111 2.26 -6.07 9.43
C ALA A 111 1.47 -7.24 8.86
N SER A 112 0.42 -6.95 8.10
CA SER A 112 -0.38 -7.92 7.38
C SER A 112 -0.01 -7.93 5.89
N ASP A 113 -0.22 -9.06 5.24
CA ASP A 113 -0.14 -9.22 3.78
C ASP A 113 -1.09 -8.28 3.02
N GLN A 114 -2.11 -7.75 3.69
CA GLN A 114 -3.07 -6.80 3.14
C GLN A 114 -2.63 -5.33 3.21
N ASN A 115 -1.35 -5.05 3.51
CA ASN A 115 -0.82 -3.69 3.72
C ASN A 115 -1.48 -2.96 4.90
N ALA A 116 -1.89 -3.70 5.92
CA ALA A 116 -2.28 -3.14 7.20
C ALA A 116 -1.13 -3.28 8.19
N GLU A 117 -0.87 -2.24 8.96
CA GLU A 117 0.25 -2.21 9.91
C GLU A 117 -0.18 -1.53 11.19
N PHE A 118 0.21 -2.10 12.32
CA PHE A 118 0.04 -1.47 13.62
C PHE A 118 1.27 -1.68 14.51
N ALA A 119 1.51 -0.70 15.37
CA ALA A 119 2.58 -0.70 16.35
C ALA A 119 1.98 -0.73 17.76
N VAL A 120 2.60 -1.49 18.65
CA VAL A 120 2.20 -1.62 20.06
C VAL A 120 3.25 -0.95 20.93
N TYR A 121 2.80 0.01 21.73
CA TYR A 121 3.64 0.76 22.65
C TYR A 121 3.31 0.38 24.09
N SER A 122 4.31 0.20 24.93
CA SER A 122 4.14 0.13 26.38
C SER A 122 3.77 1.51 26.92
N THR A 123 2.79 1.55 27.82
CA THR A 123 2.43 2.74 28.61
C THR A 123 2.92 2.66 30.06
N LEU A 124 3.72 1.63 30.39
CA LEU A 124 4.37 1.43 31.69
C LEU A 124 5.71 2.17 31.78
#